data_AF-A0A3B9P4R0-F1
#
_entry.id   AF-A0A3B9P4R0-F1
#
_cell.length_a   1.000
_cell.length_b   1.000
_cell.length_c   1.000
_cell.angle_alpha   90.00
_cell.angle_beta   90.00
_cell.angle_gamma   90.00
#
_symmetry.space_group_name_H-M   'P 1'
#
loop_
_entity.id
_entity.type
_entity.pdbx_description
1 polymer ?
#
loop_
_entity_poly.entity_id
_entity_poly.type
_entity_poly.pdbx_seq_one_letter_code
_entity_poly.pdbx_strand_id
1 'polypeptide(L)'
;MITAELIALQRAHKQAQSDTTIAYRLKKLNQLRLALKGPWKERLEQALWEDFNKNAAEVNLTELLPTLDNIKIIRQNLKRWLAPQKVKTPLPLLGSTSYTRAEAKGNTLV
;
A
#
# COMPACT_ATOMS: atom_id res chain seq x y z
N MET A 1 -20.94 12.14 10.36
CA MET A 1 -20.73 10.93 9.54
C MET A 1 -20.59 9.75 10.49
N ILE A 2 -21.57 8.85 10.50
CA ILE A 2 -21.51 7.63 11.33
C ILE A 2 -20.65 6.56 10.64
N THR A 3 -20.12 5.61 11.40
CA THR A 3 -19.24 4.54 10.87
C THR A 3 -19.87 3.78 9.70
N ALA A 4 -21.18 3.53 9.74
CA ALA A 4 -21.92 2.84 8.68
C ALA A 4 -21.89 3.61 7.34
N GLU A 5 -22.04 4.93 7.37
CA GLU A 5 -21.99 5.79 6.19
C GLU A 5 -20.60 5.77 5.55
N LEU A 6 -19.54 5.86 6.37
CA LEU A 6 -18.16 5.81 5.87
C LEU A 6 -17.86 4.48 5.19
N ILE A 7 -18.28 3.37 5.80
CA ILE A 7 -18.09 2.03 5.21
C ILE A 7 -18.86 1.92 3.89
N ALA A 8 -20.08 2.44 3.82
CA ALA A 8 -20.86 2.44 2.57
C ALA A 8 -20.13 3.22 1.46
N LEU A 9 -19.60 4.41 1.76
CA LEU A 9 -18.81 5.20 0.82
C LEU A 9 -17.55 4.48 0.36
N GLN A 10 -16.80 3.87 1.29
CA GLN A 10 -15.58 3.11 0.96
C GLN A 10 -15.89 1.91 0.07
N ARG A 11 -16.99 1.19 0.34
CA ARG A 11 -17.43 0.04 -0.47
C ARG A 11 -17.88 0.46 -1.86
N ALA A 12 -18.58 1.59 -1.99
CA ALA A 12 -18.97 2.13 -3.29
C ALA A 12 -17.73 2.53 -4.13
N HIS A 13 -16.69 3.06 -3.49
CA HIS A 13 -15.46 3.48 -4.18
C HIS A 13 -14.49 2.33 -4.54
N LYS A 14 -14.75 1.10 -4.08
CA LYS A 14 -13.79 -0.02 -4.21
C LYS A 14 -13.39 -0.32 -5.66
N GLN A 15 -14.34 -0.25 -6.60
CA GLN A 15 -14.10 -0.59 -8.01
C GLN A 15 -13.20 0.44 -8.67
N ALA A 16 -13.54 1.73 -8.50
CA ALA A 16 -12.72 2.84 -8.96
C ALA A 16 -11.28 2.74 -8.44
N GLN A 17 -11.11 2.29 -7.19
CA GLN A 17 -9.79 2.07 -6.61
C GLN A 17 -9.07 0.85 -7.20
N SER A 18 -9.78 -0.25 -7.47
CA SER A 18 -9.22 -1.47 -8.08
C SER A 18 -8.63 -1.20 -9.46
N ASP A 19 -9.34 -0.41 -10.27
CA ASP A 19 -9.01 -0.11 -11.67
C ASP A 19 -7.87 0.92 -11.83
N THR A 20 -7.30 1.38 -10.71
CA THR A 20 -6.17 2.32 -10.73
C THR A 20 -4.90 1.71 -11.31
N THR A 21 -4.13 2.55 -11.99
CA THR A 21 -2.86 2.15 -12.61
C THR A 21 -1.74 1.98 -11.59
N ILE A 22 -0.69 1.26 -11.97
CA ILE A 22 0.56 1.16 -11.20
C ILE A 22 1.12 2.56 -10.88
N ALA A 23 1.08 3.48 -11.85
CA ALA A 23 1.54 4.85 -11.66
C ALA A 23 0.75 5.60 -10.57
N TYR A 24 -0.58 5.45 -10.55
CA TYR A 24 -1.42 5.99 -9.48
C TYR A 24 -1.02 5.45 -8.11
N ARG A 25 -0.83 4.13 -7.99
CA ARG A 25 -0.46 3.47 -6.73
C ARG A 25 0.92 3.91 -6.24
N LEU A 26 1.89 4.01 -7.15
CA LEU A 26 3.23 4.55 -6.85
C LEU A 26 3.17 6.02 -6.42
N LYS A 27 2.31 6.83 -7.04
CA LYS A 27 2.09 8.23 -6.64
C LYS A 27 1.57 8.32 -5.19
N LYS A 28 0.61 7.47 -4.81
CA LYS A 28 0.10 7.42 -3.42
C LYS A 28 1.18 7.02 -2.41
N LEU A 29 1.97 5.98 -2.72
CA LEU A 29 3.11 5.57 -1.88
C LEU A 29 4.17 6.69 -1.77
N ASN A 30 4.41 7.45 -2.85
CA ASN A 30 5.29 8.61 -2.83
C ASN A 30 4.77 9.73 -1.93
N GLN A 31 3.48 10.02 -2.00
CA GLN A 31 2.85 11.03 -1.15
C GLN A 31 2.95 10.65 0.33
N LEU A 32 2.67 9.38 0.68
CA LEU A 32 2.84 8.90 2.05
C LEU A 32 4.29 9.02 2.52
N ARG A 33 5.26 8.60 1.69
CA ARG A 33 6.68 8.73 2.01
C ARG A 33 7.10 10.18 2.26
N LEU A 34 6.63 11.12 1.43
CA LEU A 34 6.94 12.54 1.58
C LEU A 34 6.30 13.13 2.84
N ALA A 35 5.06 12.75 3.14
CA ALA A 35 4.37 13.15 4.36
C ALA A 35 5.15 12.72 5.60
N LEU A 36 5.54 11.45 5.69
CA LEU A 36 6.28 10.87 6.82
C LEU A 36 7.69 11.43 6.99
N LYS A 37 8.37 11.79 5.89
CA LYS A 37 9.72 12.39 5.95
C LYS A 37 9.73 13.89 6.24
N GLY A 38 8.62 14.58 5.95
CA GLY A 38 8.52 16.02 6.04
C GLY A 38 7.50 16.44 7.09
N PRO A 39 6.37 17.02 6.69
CA PRO A 39 5.50 17.81 7.58
C PRO A 39 4.88 17.02 8.75
N TRP A 40 4.86 15.69 8.69
CA TRP A 40 4.26 14.86 9.74
C TRP A 40 5.28 14.24 10.70
N LYS A 41 6.59 14.34 10.41
CA LYS A 41 7.64 13.71 11.22
C LYS A 41 7.63 14.21 12.67
N GLU A 42 7.75 15.53 12.85
CA GLU A 42 7.79 16.15 14.18
C GLU A 42 6.48 15.92 14.95
N ARG A 43 5.33 15.96 14.25
CA ARG A 43 4.02 15.68 14.87
C ARG A 43 3.91 14.25 15.38
N LEU A 44 4.46 13.28 14.64
CA LEU A 44 4.49 11.87 15.07
C LEU A 44 5.45 11.67 16.25
N GLU A 45 6.61 12.32 16.24
CA GLU A 45 7.55 12.29 17.36
C GLU A 45 6.93 12.88 18.64
N GLN A 46 6.24 14.02 18.52
CA GLN A 46 5.55 14.64 19.64
C GLN A 46 4.40 13.76 20.16
N ALA A 47 3.55 13.24 19.28
CA ALA A 47 2.45 12.37 19.70
C ALA A 47 2.95 11.11 20.42
N LEU A 48 4.01 10.48 19.92
CA LEU A 48 4.60 9.28 20.53
C LEU A 48 5.36 9.58 21.83
N TRP A 49 5.84 10.81 21.99
CA TRP A 49 6.33 11.28 23.28
C TRP A 49 5.18 11.44 24.28
N GLU A 50 4.08 12.08 23.88
CA GLU A 50 2.91 12.30 24.74
C GLU A 50 2.22 10.98 25.15
N ASP A 51 2.09 10.03 24.22
CA ASP A 51 1.41 8.75 24.46
C ASP A 51 2.32 7.71 25.14
N PHE A 52 3.62 7.69 24.81
CA PHE A 52 4.52 6.58 25.18
C PHE A 52 5.87 7.02 25.74
N ASN A 53 6.14 8.32 25.86
CA ASN A 53 7.44 8.88 26.27
C ASN A 53 8.62 8.42 25.38
N LYS A 54 8.34 8.06 24.12
CA LYS A 54 9.38 7.67 23.15
C LYS A 54 10.07 8.91 22.61
N ASN A 55 11.39 8.98 22.78
CA ASN A 55 12.18 10.09 22.23
C ASN A 55 12.26 10.02 20.69
N ALA A 56 12.62 11.14 20.05
CA ALA A 56 12.67 11.22 18.59
C ALA A 56 13.60 10.17 17.94
N ALA A 57 14.74 9.84 18.54
CA ALA A 57 15.65 8.84 17.98
C ALA A 57 15.02 7.44 17.97
N GLU A 58 14.33 7.09 19.06
CA GLU A 58 13.59 5.83 19.18
C GLU A 58 12.42 5.75 18.19
N VAL A 59 11.61 6.81 18.09
CA VAL A 59 10.51 6.91 17.11
C VAL A 59 11.04 6.73 15.69
N ASN A 60 12.16 7.38 15.36
CA ASN A 60 12.78 7.25 14.06
C ASN A 60 13.21 5.82 13.75
N LEU A 61 13.88 5.17 14.70
CA LEU A 61 14.43 3.84 14.51
C LEU A 61 13.35 2.76 14.47
N THR A 62 12.30 2.89 15.29
CA THR A 62 11.33 1.81 15.52
C THR A 62 10.03 1.98 14.73
N GLU A 63 9.62 3.20 14.43
CA GLU A 63 8.33 3.46 13.77
C GLU A 63 8.52 3.98 12.33
N LEU A 64 9.31 5.04 12.15
CA LEU A 64 9.44 5.71 10.86
C LEU A 64 10.33 4.95 9.88
N LEU A 65 11.52 4.51 10.31
CA LEU A 65 12.47 3.82 9.44
C LEU A 65 11.88 2.53 8.84
N PRO A 66 11.30 1.59 9.63
CA PRO A 66 10.71 0.37 9.07
C PRO A 66 9.57 0.67 8.10
N THR A 67 8.74 1.66 8.39
CA THR A 67 7.64 2.08 7.51
C THR A 67 8.16 2.64 6.19
N LEU A 68 9.17 3.52 6.24
CA LEU A 68 9.79 4.11 5.04
C LEU A 68 10.50 3.06 4.18
N ASP A 69 11.14 2.08 4.80
CA ASP A 69 11.80 0.96 4.11
C ASP A 69 10.79 0.03 3.46
N ASN A 70 9.68 -0.29 4.13
CA ASN A 70 8.57 -1.04 3.52
C ASN A 70 8.00 -0.30 2.30
N ILE A 71 7.79 1.01 2.38
CA ILE A 71 7.35 1.82 1.23
C ILE A 71 8.37 1.75 0.09
N LYS A 72 9.68 1.80 0.39
CA LYS A 72 10.75 1.68 -0.61
C LYS A 72 10.72 0.31 -1.30
N ILE A 73 10.65 -0.78 -0.53
CA ILE A 73 10.58 -2.16 -1.04
C ILE A 73 9.36 -2.33 -1.95
N ILE A 74 8.18 -1.90 -1.48
CA ILE A 74 6.95 -2.01 -2.27
C ILE A 74 7.11 -1.24 -3.58
N ARG A 75 7.56 0.02 -3.55
CA ARG A 75 7.72 0.83 -4.77
C ARG A 75 8.67 0.20 -5.79
N GLN A 76 9.78 -0.39 -5.34
CA GLN A 76 10.75 -1.04 -6.22
C GLN A 76 10.19 -2.30 -6.88
N ASN A 77 9.30 -3.01 -6.19
CA ASN A 77 8.82 -4.32 -6.63
C ASN A 77 7.41 -4.34 -7.21
N LEU A 78 6.58 -3.30 -6.97
CA LEU A 78 5.15 -3.30 -7.29
C LEU A 78 4.86 -3.61 -8.75
N LYS A 79 5.66 -3.07 -9.69
CA LYS A 79 5.49 -3.36 -11.12
C LYS A 79 5.65 -4.84 -11.43
N ARG A 80 6.67 -5.48 -10.84
CA ARG A 80 6.93 -6.92 -11.00
C ARG A 80 5.83 -7.75 -10.35
N TRP A 81 5.40 -7.38 -9.15
CA TRP A 81 4.36 -8.10 -8.41
C TRP A 81 2.98 -8.08 -9.09
N LEU A 82 2.67 -7.02 -9.84
CA LEU A 82 1.40 -6.89 -10.55
C LEU A 82 1.43 -7.41 -12.00
N ALA A 83 2.59 -7.74 -12.54
CA ALA A 83 2.69 -8.26 -13.90
C ALA A 83 2.06 -9.66 -14.00
N PRO A 84 1.34 -9.99 -15.09
CA PRO A 84 0.88 -11.35 -15.34
C PRO A 84 2.06 -12.33 -15.33
N GLN A 85 1.93 -13.41 -14.55
CA GLN A 85 2.96 -14.45 -14.46
C GLN A 85 2.53 -15.63 -15.33
N LYS A 86 3.35 -15.98 -16.32
CA LYS A 86 3.08 -17.11 -17.18
C LYS A 86 3.20 -18.41 -16.37
N VAL A 87 2.24 -19.31 -16.55
CA VAL A 87 2.26 -20.65 -15.94
C VAL A 87 2.23 -21.72 -17.03
N LYS A 88 2.63 -22.94 -16.68
CA LYS A 88 2.66 -24.06 -17.62
C LYS A 88 1.24 -24.32 -18.15
N THR A 89 1.09 -24.29 -19.47
CA THR A 89 -0.15 -24.69 -20.15
C THR A 89 -0.09 -26.19 -20.46
N PRO A 90 -1.06 -26.99 -19.99
CA PRO A 90 -1.13 -28.42 -20.30
C PRO A 90 -1.28 -28.71 -21.80
N LEU A 91 -0.78 -29.86 -22.26
CA LEU A 91 -0.84 -30.27 -23.66
C LEU A 91 -2.25 -30.29 -24.28
N PRO A 92 -3.32 -30.70 -23.55
CA PRO A 92 -4.68 -30.62 -24.09
C PRO A 92 -5.15 -29.20 -24.48
N LEU A 93 -4.47 -28.16 -23.98
CA LEU A 93 -4.74 -26.76 -24.30
C LEU A 93 -3.73 -26.19 -25.32
N LEU A 94 -3.16 -27.04 -26.17
CA LEU A 94 -2.24 -26.61 -27.23
C LEU A 94 -2.90 -25.52 -28.10
N GLY A 95 -2.18 -24.42 -28.31
CA GLY A 95 -2.71 -23.21 -28.97
C GLY A 95 -3.16 -22.12 -28.00
N SER A 96 -3.31 -22.41 -26.70
CA SER A 96 -3.62 -21.43 -25.65
C SER A 96 -2.41 -21.00 -24.83
N THR A 97 -2.56 -19.94 -24.03
CA THR A 97 -1.57 -19.53 -23.01
C THR A 97 -2.23 -19.37 -21.65
N SER A 98 -1.49 -19.70 -20.59
CA SER A 98 -1.97 -19.63 -19.21
C SER A 98 -1.14 -18.64 -18.40
N TYR A 99 -1.81 -17.83 -17.57
CA TYR A 99 -1.18 -16.85 -16.70
C TYR A 99 -1.96 -16.66 -15.40
N THR A 100 -1.27 -16.23 -14.34
CA THR A 100 -1.89 -15.73 -13.11
C THR A 100 -1.76 -14.22 -13.06
N ARG A 101 -2.83 -13.53 -12.67
CA ARG A 101 -2.86 -12.07 -12.51
C ARG A 101 -3.20 -11.71 -11.07
N ALA A 102 -2.45 -10.78 -10.49
CA ALA A 102 -2.76 -10.22 -9.18
C ALA A 102 -3.82 -9.12 -9.32
N GLU A 103 -4.90 -9.23 -8.56
CA GLU A 103 -6.00 -8.27 -8.54
C GLU A 103 -6.30 -7.83 -7.10
N ALA A 104 -6.87 -6.63 -6.93
CA ALA A 104 -7.21 -6.14 -5.60
C ALA A 104 -8.41 -6.92 -5.04
N LYS A 105 -8.36 -7.27 -3.76
CA LYS A 105 -9.47 -7.96 -3.07
C LYS A 105 -10.69 -7.05 -2.83
N GLY A 106 -10.53 -5.73 -2.90
CA GLY A 106 -11.54 -4.74 -2.57
C GLY A 106 -11.15 -3.92 -1.33
N ASN A 107 -12.07 -3.78 -0.39
CA ASN A 107 -11.82 -3.06 0.87
C ASN A 107 -11.12 -3.97 1.89
N THR A 108 -10.22 -3.39 2.67
CA THR A 108 -9.53 -4.06 3.79
C THR A 108 -9.74 -3.24 5.06
N LEU A 109 -10.01 -3.92 6.16
CA LEU A 109 -9.94 -3.36 7.51
C LEU A 109 -8.54 -3.68 8.07
N VAL A 110 -7.84 -2.67 8.58
CA VAL A 110 -6.49 -2.78 9.17
C VAL A 110 -6.60 -2.56 10.66
#